data_AF-A0A3D8PG16-F1
#
_entry.id   AF-A0A3D8PG16-F1
#
_cell.length_a   1.000
_cell.length_b   1.000
_cell.length_c   1.000
_cell.angle_alpha   90.00
_cell.angle_beta   90.00
_cell.angle_gamma   90.00
#
_symmetry.space_group_name_H-M   'P 1'
#
loop_
_entity.id
_entity.type
_entity.pdbx_description
1 polymer ?
#
loop_
_entity_poly.entity_id
_entity_poly.type
_entity_poly.pdbx_seq_one_letter_code
_entity_poly.pdbx_strand_id
1 'polypeptide(L)'
;MNQSSLMNIFIESETALLVELRMGKGLDREQYETFISAFSELAGQWEKESSIPSRAVQPIMEIYADLYQFSLNYSDEEAERIREAAQQINKLREQCLSGDGISDRHQDDITRDLIQYIDENNGFFAQMEQGRGMDEEQFEKVFRELTKVHDEITSWEMIPKPLVKILISFYEMDLLVFKYEEAFEMQEEADKIYDAYERVFELIAG
;
A
#
# COMPACT_ATOMS: atom_id res chain seq x y z
N MET A 1 22.90 3.12 13.79
CA MET A 1 21.85 4.15 13.95
C MET A 1 20.76 3.57 14.84
N ASN A 2 20.07 4.35 15.69
CA ASN A 2 18.94 3.80 16.46
C ASN A 2 17.68 3.75 15.58
N GLN A 3 16.74 2.86 15.90
CA GLN A 3 15.54 2.62 15.09
C GLN A 3 14.69 3.89 14.87
N SER A 4 14.62 4.78 15.87
CA SER A 4 13.89 6.04 15.77
C SER A 4 14.51 7.02 14.76
N SER A 5 15.84 7.15 14.73
CA SER A 5 16.53 7.99 13.74
C SER A 5 16.37 7.42 12.33
N LEU A 6 16.46 6.09 12.21
CA LEU A 6 16.29 5.40 10.94
C LEU A 6 14.86 5.55 10.39
N MET A 7 13.84 5.47 11.26
CA MET A 7 12.44 5.73 10.91
C MET A 7 12.21 7.16 10.41
N ASN A 8 12.80 8.16 11.07
CA ASN A 8 12.64 9.55 10.63
C ASN A 8 13.29 9.76 9.25
N ILE A 9 14.48 9.20 9.00
CA ILE A 9 15.13 9.26 7.68
C ILE A 9 14.23 8.61 6.62
N PHE A 10 13.66 7.43 6.92
CA PHE A 10 12.74 6.74 6.02
C PHE A 10 11.54 7.62 5.64
N ILE A 11 10.85 8.22 6.61
CA ILE A 11 9.69 9.08 6.37
C ILE A 11 10.08 10.38 5.64
N GLU A 12 11.16 11.06 6.08
CA GLU A 12 11.57 12.34 5.49
C GLU A 12 12.07 12.20 4.05
N SER A 13 12.82 11.13 3.76
CA SER A 13 13.32 10.85 2.40
C SER A 13 12.21 10.41 1.45
N GLU A 14 11.21 9.69 1.94
CA GLU A 14 9.99 9.37 1.19
C GLU A 14 9.26 10.65 0.76
N THR A 15 8.99 11.53 1.73
CA THR A 15 8.27 12.77 1.47
C THR A 15 9.05 13.67 0.51
N ALA A 16 10.37 13.78 0.69
CA ALA A 16 11.22 14.56 -0.21
C ALA A 16 11.20 13.99 -1.64
N LEU A 17 11.25 12.66 -1.79
CA LEU A 17 11.18 12.00 -3.09
C LEU A 17 9.85 12.30 -3.81
N LEU A 18 8.72 12.18 -3.11
CA LEU A 18 7.41 12.45 -3.68
C LEU A 18 7.20 13.93 -4.02
N VAL A 19 7.76 14.85 -3.23
CA VAL A 19 7.70 16.30 -3.52
C VAL A 19 8.38 16.62 -4.84
N GLU A 20 9.59 16.11 -5.09
CA GLU A 20 10.32 16.38 -6.34
C GLU A 20 9.57 15.82 -7.56
N LEU A 21 8.96 14.64 -7.42
CA LEU A 21 8.14 14.03 -8.47
C LEU A 21 6.88 14.84 -8.78
N ARG A 22 6.16 15.32 -7.75
CA ARG A 22 4.99 16.20 -7.90
C ARG A 22 5.34 17.53 -8.55
N MET A 23 6.56 18.02 -8.34
CA MET A 23 7.07 19.24 -8.97
C MET A 23 7.51 19.04 -10.43
N GLY A 24 7.43 17.83 -10.99
CA GLY A 24 7.85 17.55 -12.36
C GLY A 24 9.37 17.50 -12.54
N LYS A 25 10.14 17.33 -11.46
CA LYS A 25 11.61 17.35 -11.51
C LYS A 25 12.24 15.98 -11.74
N GLY A 26 11.43 14.92 -11.82
CA GLY A 26 11.89 13.55 -11.95
C GLY A 26 12.32 12.93 -10.62
N LEU A 27 12.94 11.76 -10.72
CA LEU A 27 13.41 10.97 -9.60
C LEU A 27 14.69 11.60 -9.00
N ASP A 28 14.54 12.19 -7.81
CA ASP A 28 15.69 12.63 -7.02
C ASP A 28 16.47 11.40 -6.54
N ARG A 29 17.66 11.22 -7.12
CA ARG A 29 18.52 10.08 -6.86
C ARG A 29 19.08 10.06 -5.43
N GLU A 30 19.40 11.22 -4.86
CA GLU A 30 19.96 11.30 -3.50
C GLU A 30 18.89 10.90 -2.48
N GLN A 31 17.66 11.40 -2.66
CA GLN A 31 16.54 11.03 -1.81
C GLN A 31 16.15 9.56 -1.98
N TYR A 32 16.14 9.07 -3.22
CA TYR A 32 15.91 7.65 -3.50
C TYR A 32 16.94 6.74 -2.83
N GLU A 33 18.24 7.03 -2.96
CA GLU A 33 19.30 6.24 -2.33
C GLU A 33 19.20 6.28 -0.80
N THR A 34 18.85 7.44 -0.24
CA THR A 34 18.60 7.61 1.21
C THR A 34 17.42 6.77 1.67
N PHE A 35 16.30 6.83 0.95
CA PHE A 35 15.09 6.06 1.21
C PHE A 35 15.37 4.56 1.16
N ILE A 36 15.99 4.08 0.08
CA ILE A 36 16.31 2.65 -0.10
C ILE A 36 17.23 2.15 1.00
N SER A 37 18.26 2.91 1.36
CA SER A 37 19.17 2.53 2.44
C SER A 37 18.42 2.40 3.76
N ALA A 38 17.57 3.39 4.08
CA ALA A 38 16.83 3.38 5.33
C ALA A 38 15.79 2.26 5.36
N PHE A 39 15.02 2.10 4.28
CA PHE A 39 13.99 1.08 4.19
C PHE A 39 14.59 -0.34 4.21
N SER A 40 15.74 -0.56 3.56
CA SER A 40 16.42 -1.86 3.60
C SER A 40 16.85 -2.26 5.01
N GLU A 41 17.38 -1.32 5.80
CA GLU A 41 17.74 -1.58 7.20
C GLU A 41 16.49 -1.86 8.07
N LEU A 42 15.40 -1.12 7.85
CA LEU A 42 14.14 -1.35 8.56
C LEU A 42 13.47 -2.66 8.17
N ALA A 43 13.43 -2.99 6.87
CA ALA A 43 12.90 -4.24 6.36
C ALA A 43 13.64 -5.44 6.95
N GLY A 44 14.97 -5.37 7.08
CA GLY A 44 15.76 -6.41 7.75
C GLY A 44 15.46 -6.56 9.25
N GLN A 45 15.06 -5.48 9.93
CA GLN A 45 14.62 -5.53 11.32
C GLN A 45 13.23 -6.13 11.44
N TRP A 46 12.32 -5.78 10.54
CA TRP A 46 10.93 -6.19 10.59
C TRP A 46 10.66 -7.54 9.96
N GLU A 47 11.54 -8.07 9.11
CA GLU A 47 11.36 -9.34 8.40
C GLU A 47 10.86 -10.47 9.32
N LYS A 48 11.38 -10.55 10.55
CA LYS A 48 11.05 -11.60 11.53
C LYS A 48 9.92 -11.25 12.50
N GLU A 49 9.47 -10.01 12.50
CA GLU A 49 8.38 -9.54 13.36
C GLU A 49 7.02 -9.84 12.73
N SER A 50 5.96 -9.93 13.54
CA SER A 50 4.56 -10.06 13.06
C SER A 50 3.93 -8.73 12.66
N SER A 51 4.48 -7.62 13.14
CA SER A 51 3.87 -6.30 13.05
C SER A 51 4.89 -5.22 12.68
N ILE A 52 4.39 -4.14 12.09
CA ILE A 52 5.17 -2.97 11.67
C ILE A 52 4.78 -1.77 12.54
N PRO A 53 5.69 -0.87 12.92
CA PRO A 53 5.33 0.36 13.61
C PRO A 53 4.30 1.16 12.80
N SER A 54 3.24 1.65 13.45
CA SER A 54 2.13 2.36 12.78
C SER A 54 2.60 3.55 11.94
N ARG A 55 3.60 4.29 12.44
CA ARG A 55 4.24 5.41 11.73
C ARG A 55 4.91 5.03 10.40
N ALA A 56 5.21 3.75 10.16
CA ALA A 56 5.80 3.29 8.91
C ALA A 56 4.76 2.78 7.91
N VAL A 57 3.53 2.53 8.34
CA VAL A 57 2.50 1.89 7.50
C VAL A 57 2.16 2.77 6.30
N GLN A 58 1.90 4.05 6.51
CA GLN A 58 1.54 4.97 5.43
C GLN A 58 2.64 5.07 4.36
N PRO A 59 3.91 5.39 4.68
CA PRO A 59 4.97 5.41 3.66
C PRO A 59 5.15 4.07 2.92
N ILE A 60 4.96 2.93 3.58
CA ILE A 60 5.06 1.60 2.95
C ILE A 60 3.87 1.36 2.00
N MET A 61 2.70 1.83 2.39
CA MET A 61 1.45 1.70 1.64
C MET A 61 1.48 2.51 0.34
N GLU A 62 1.87 3.79 0.45
CA GLU A 62 1.71 4.76 -0.64
C GLU A 62 2.81 4.66 -1.70
N ILE A 63 4.07 4.49 -1.28
CA ILE A 63 5.24 4.79 -2.11
C ILE A 63 5.30 4.03 -3.45
N TYR A 64 4.85 2.78 -3.51
CA TYR A 64 4.88 2.02 -4.75
C TYR A 64 3.88 2.56 -5.77
N ALA A 65 2.62 2.72 -5.34
CA ALA A 65 1.55 3.21 -6.20
C ALA A 65 1.82 4.64 -6.65
N ASP A 66 2.24 5.50 -5.73
CA ASP A 66 2.61 6.89 -6.03
C ASP A 66 3.71 6.95 -7.09
N LEU A 67 4.82 6.21 -6.93
CA LEU A 67 5.88 6.19 -7.94
C LEU A 67 5.38 5.66 -9.29
N TYR A 68 4.61 4.57 -9.29
CA TYR A 68 4.09 4.00 -10.52
C TYR A 68 3.19 5.00 -11.26
N GLN A 69 2.28 5.66 -10.55
CA GLN A 69 1.41 6.69 -11.11
C GLN A 69 2.18 7.91 -11.58
N PHE A 70 3.12 8.42 -10.79
CA PHE A 70 3.96 9.54 -11.21
C PHE A 70 4.71 9.21 -12.48
N SER A 71 5.17 7.96 -12.66
CA SER A 71 5.87 7.54 -13.89
C SER A 71 5.05 7.77 -15.16
N LEU A 72 3.72 7.76 -15.09
CA LEU A 72 2.82 8.01 -16.22
C LEU A 72 2.84 9.47 -16.68
N ASN A 73 3.29 10.38 -15.83
CA ASN A 73 3.43 11.81 -16.14
C ASN A 73 4.78 12.17 -16.77
N TYR A 74 5.71 11.23 -16.85
CA TYR A 74 7.03 11.42 -17.46
C TYR A 74 7.13 10.66 -18.79
N SER A 75 8.08 11.04 -19.65
CA SER A 75 8.35 10.33 -20.90
C SER A 75 9.68 9.56 -20.85
N ASP A 76 9.79 8.57 -21.75
CA ASP A 76 11.05 7.92 -22.13
C ASP A 76 11.84 7.34 -20.94
N GLU A 77 13.10 7.76 -20.80
CA GLU A 77 14.06 7.26 -19.82
C GLU A 77 13.67 7.60 -18.38
N GLU A 78 13.03 8.75 -18.16
CA GLU A 78 12.67 9.17 -16.80
C GLU A 78 11.49 8.35 -16.25
N ALA A 79 10.49 8.08 -17.09
CA ALA A 79 9.40 7.18 -16.73
C ALA A 79 9.91 5.78 -16.36
N GLU A 80 10.85 5.24 -17.16
CA GLU A 80 11.42 3.93 -16.89
C GLU A 80 12.22 3.90 -15.59
N ARG A 81 13.04 4.92 -15.33
CA ARG A 81 13.78 5.04 -14.07
C ARG A 81 12.86 5.06 -12.84
N ILE A 82 11.74 5.77 -12.92
CA ILE A 82 10.75 5.81 -11.84
C ILE A 82 10.09 4.43 -11.64
N ARG A 83 9.77 3.71 -12.72
CA ARG A 83 9.19 2.36 -12.63
C ARG A 83 10.18 1.34 -12.05
N GLU A 84 11.45 1.39 -12.47
CA GLU A 84 12.50 0.55 -11.90
C GLU A 84 12.66 0.82 -10.39
N ALA A 85 12.64 2.09 -9.99
CA ALA A 85 12.66 2.49 -8.58
C ALA A 85 11.45 1.93 -7.81
N ALA A 86 10.24 2.07 -8.36
CA ALA A 86 9.01 1.52 -7.79
C ALA A 86 9.10 0.00 -7.59
N GLN A 87 9.57 -0.74 -8.62
CA GLN A 87 9.73 -2.19 -8.54
C GLN A 87 10.75 -2.62 -7.48
N GLN A 88 11.86 -1.89 -7.34
CA GLN A 88 12.84 -2.17 -6.29
C GLN A 88 12.25 -1.96 -4.89
N ILE A 89 11.46 -0.88 -4.72
CA ILE A 89 10.78 -0.59 -3.46
C ILE A 89 9.72 -1.65 -3.15
N ASN A 90 8.96 -2.11 -4.15
CA ASN A 90 8.00 -3.19 -3.95
C ASN A 90 8.66 -4.49 -3.46
N LYS A 91 9.84 -4.85 -3.99
CA LYS A 91 10.58 -6.03 -3.50
C LYS A 91 10.97 -5.90 -2.03
N LEU A 92 11.41 -4.71 -1.59
CA LEU A 92 11.73 -4.45 -0.18
C LEU A 92 10.48 -4.51 0.70
N ARG A 93 9.35 -3.99 0.19
CA ARG A 93 8.05 -4.08 0.86
C ARG A 93 7.61 -5.54 1.02
N GLU A 94 7.70 -6.35 -0.03
CA GLU A 94 7.38 -7.78 0.03
C GLU A 94 8.26 -8.52 1.05
N GLN A 95 9.57 -8.24 1.07
CA GLN A 95 10.50 -8.79 2.06
C GLN A 95 10.15 -8.37 3.49
N CYS A 96 9.81 -7.09 3.69
CA CYS A 96 9.37 -6.59 4.98
C CYS A 96 8.12 -7.34 5.47
N LEU A 97 7.17 -7.61 4.57
CA LEU A 97 5.86 -8.17 4.89
C LEU A 97 5.80 -9.71 4.84
N SER A 98 6.90 -10.41 4.56
CA SER A 98 6.92 -11.88 4.38
C SER A 98 6.92 -12.69 5.70
N GLY A 99 7.08 -12.04 6.85
CA GLY A 99 7.22 -12.72 8.14
C GLY A 99 5.90 -13.16 8.78
N ASP A 100 5.87 -14.40 9.26
CA ASP A 100 4.76 -15.03 10.01
C ASP A 100 5.03 -15.01 11.52
N GLY A 101 5.37 -13.84 12.08
CA GLY A 101 5.59 -13.71 13.52
C GLY A 101 4.37 -14.12 14.35
N ILE A 102 4.53 -14.22 15.67
CA ILE A 102 3.40 -14.54 16.56
C ILE A 102 2.43 -13.35 16.57
N SER A 103 1.21 -13.58 16.12
CA SER A 103 0.18 -12.54 16.10
C SER A 103 -0.37 -12.21 17.50
N ASP A 104 -0.81 -10.97 17.67
CA ASP A 104 -1.57 -10.54 18.83
C ASP A 104 -3.03 -10.98 18.67
N ARG A 105 -3.48 -11.85 19.58
CA ARG A 105 -4.85 -12.40 19.54
C ARG A 105 -5.93 -11.33 19.61
N HIS A 106 -5.69 -10.22 20.31
CA HIS A 106 -6.67 -9.15 20.40
C HIS A 106 -6.82 -8.43 19.06
N GLN A 107 -5.70 -8.12 18.41
CA GLN A 107 -5.71 -7.51 17.07
C GLN A 107 -6.34 -8.47 16.05
N ASP A 108 -5.99 -9.76 16.10
CA ASP A 108 -6.62 -10.80 15.27
C ASP A 108 -8.13 -10.84 15.45
N ASP A 109 -8.60 -10.77 16.70
CA ASP A 109 -10.02 -10.82 17.02
C ASP A 109 -10.78 -9.60 16.47
N ILE A 110 -10.14 -8.42 16.49
CA ILE A 110 -10.69 -7.18 15.94
C ILE A 110 -10.77 -7.23 14.41
N THR A 111 -9.73 -7.73 13.74
CA THR A 111 -9.66 -7.72 12.26
C THR A 111 -10.27 -8.96 11.60
N ARG A 112 -10.76 -9.92 12.38
CA ARG A 112 -11.19 -11.22 11.89
C ARG A 112 -12.28 -11.13 10.82
N ASP A 113 -13.33 -10.36 11.11
CA ASP A 113 -14.48 -10.22 10.20
C ASP A 113 -14.07 -9.52 8.91
N LEU A 114 -13.18 -8.51 8.99
CA LEU A 114 -12.62 -7.82 7.83
C LEU A 114 -11.87 -8.78 6.91
N ILE A 115 -10.94 -9.57 7.47
CA ILE A 115 -10.16 -10.56 6.73
C ILE A 115 -11.09 -11.62 6.12
N GLN A 116 -12.07 -12.10 6.89
CA GLN A 116 -13.03 -13.07 6.41
C GLN A 116 -13.82 -12.54 5.20
N TYR A 117 -14.35 -11.32 5.26
CA TYR A 117 -15.09 -10.74 4.14
C TYR A 117 -14.21 -10.49 2.91
N ILE A 118 -12.92 -10.18 3.11
CA ILE A 118 -11.97 -10.08 2.00
C ILE A 118 -11.72 -11.44 1.36
N ASP A 119 -11.56 -12.51 2.14
CA ASP A 119 -11.22 -13.85 1.64
C ASP A 119 -12.43 -14.65 1.09
N GLU A 120 -13.65 -14.16 1.29
CA GLU A 120 -14.87 -14.76 0.73
C GLU A 120 -14.79 -14.90 -0.81
N ASN A 121 -15.45 -15.94 -1.34
CA ASN A 121 -15.61 -16.17 -2.78
C ASN A 121 -14.31 -16.19 -3.61
N ASN A 122 -13.20 -16.71 -3.09
CA ASN A 122 -11.86 -16.72 -3.71
C ASN A 122 -11.08 -15.40 -3.59
N GLY A 123 -11.50 -14.50 -2.70
CA GLY A 123 -10.75 -13.28 -2.37
C GLY A 123 -11.15 -12.07 -3.23
N PHE A 124 -11.60 -10.99 -2.58
CA PHE A 124 -12.01 -9.74 -3.21
C PHE A 124 -10.94 -9.20 -4.18
N PHE A 125 -9.73 -8.95 -3.67
CA PHE A 125 -8.62 -8.43 -4.48
C PHE A 125 -8.15 -9.42 -5.55
N ALA A 126 -8.15 -10.73 -5.24
CA ALA A 126 -7.72 -11.75 -6.20
C ALA A 126 -8.67 -11.87 -7.41
N GLN A 127 -9.97 -11.64 -7.21
CA GLN A 127 -10.93 -11.56 -8.30
C GLN A 127 -10.69 -10.33 -9.20
N MET A 128 -10.49 -9.16 -8.59
CA MET A 128 -10.22 -7.93 -9.35
C MET A 128 -8.93 -8.04 -10.16
N GLU A 129 -7.86 -8.59 -9.58
CA GLU A 129 -6.59 -8.81 -10.28
C GLU A 129 -6.73 -9.71 -11.52
N GLN A 130 -7.70 -10.63 -11.51
CA GLN A 130 -8.01 -11.54 -12.62
C GLN A 130 -8.96 -10.94 -13.67
N GLY A 131 -9.39 -9.68 -13.51
CA GLY A 131 -10.30 -9.02 -14.44
C GLY A 131 -11.75 -9.52 -14.34
N ARG A 132 -12.19 -9.97 -13.16
CA ARG A 132 -13.57 -10.47 -12.95
C ARG A 132 -14.59 -9.38 -12.60
N GLY A 133 -14.18 -8.12 -12.62
CA GLY A 133 -14.95 -7.00 -12.07
C GLY A 133 -14.86 -6.93 -10.54
N MET A 134 -15.48 -5.88 -9.98
CA MET A 134 -15.60 -5.69 -8.54
C MET A 134 -16.94 -6.23 -8.03
N ASP A 135 -16.91 -7.10 -7.03
CA ASP A 135 -18.13 -7.51 -6.32
C ASP A 135 -18.56 -6.40 -5.35
N GLU A 136 -19.54 -5.60 -5.76
CA GLU A 136 -20.06 -4.47 -4.99
C GLU A 136 -20.68 -4.92 -3.65
N GLU A 137 -21.33 -6.08 -3.58
CA GLU A 137 -21.91 -6.57 -2.33
C GLU A 137 -20.82 -6.97 -1.33
N GLN A 138 -19.77 -7.64 -1.83
CA GLN A 138 -18.59 -7.95 -1.02
C GLN A 138 -17.87 -6.68 -0.57
N PHE A 139 -17.68 -5.71 -1.48
CA PHE A 139 -17.08 -4.42 -1.15
C PHE A 139 -17.83 -3.72 -0.02
N GLU A 140 -19.17 -3.64 -0.06
CA GLU A 140 -19.94 -2.98 1.01
C GLU A 140 -19.80 -3.65 2.38
N LYS A 141 -19.66 -4.98 2.42
CA LYS A 141 -19.39 -5.72 3.67
C LYS A 141 -18.01 -5.37 4.21
N VAL A 142 -17.01 -5.43 3.33
CA VAL A 142 -15.60 -5.13 3.63
C VAL A 142 -15.45 -3.68 4.11
N PHE A 143 -15.99 -2.71 3.37
CA PHE A 143 -15.89 -1.29 3.69
C PHE A 143 -16.57 -0.94 5.03
N ARG A 144 -17.75 -1.52 5.28
CA ARG A 144 -18.46 -1.33 6.56
C ARG A 144 -17.65 -1.86 7.74
N GLU A 145 -17.06 -3.04 7.59
CA GLU A 145 -16.23 -3.62 8.66
C GLU A 145 -14.96 -2.80 8.86
N LEU A 146 -14.27 -2.38 7.78
CA LEU A 146 -13.12 -1.49 7.84
C LEU A 146 -13.46 -0.20 8.61
N THR A 147 -14.58 0.45 8.27
CA THR A 147 -15.07 1.65 8.97
C THR A 147 -15.29 1.40 10.46
N LYS A 148 -15.87 0.24 10.81
CA LYS A 148 -16.14 -0.14 12.21
C LYS A 148 -14.86 -0.32 13.02
N VAL A 149 -13.81 -0.87 12.43
CA VAL A 149 -12.55 -1.18 13.15
C VAL A 149 -11.48 -0.07 13.01
N HIS A 150 -11.72 0.93 12.18
CA HIS A 150 -10.75 1.97 11.84
C HIS A 150 -10.19 2.73 13.05
N ASP A 151 -11.06 3.26 13.91
CA ASP A 151 -10.65 4.04 15.09
C ASP A 151 -9.77 3.22 16.06
N GLU A 152 -10.03 1.92 16.15
CA GLU A 152 -9.26 1.00 16.96
C GLU A 152 -7.89 0.74 16.32
N ILE A 153 -7.85 0.45 15.01
CA ILE A 153 -6.60 0.23 14.27
C ILE A 153 -5.68 1.45 14.35
N THR A 154 -6.21 2.66 14.19
CA THR A 154 -5.42 3.90 14.24
C THR A 154 -4.83 4.20 15.62
N SER A 155 -5.34 3.57 16.68
CA SER A 155 -4.80 3.68 18.04
C SER A 155 -3.59 2.78 18.30
N TRP A 156 -3.33 1.80 17.44
CA TRP A 156 -2.28 0.80 17.66
C TRP A 156 -0.87 1.36 17.37
N GLU A 157 0.09 1.03 18.22
CA GLU A 157 1.50 1.38 18.00
C GLU A 157 2.17 0.47 16.96
N MET A 158 1.71 -0.78 16.87
CA MET A 158 2.21 -1.82 15.99
C MET A 158 1.05 -2.45 15.22
N ILE A 159 1.14 -2.44 13.89
CA ILE A 159 0.09 -2.91 12.99
C ILE A 159 0.48 -4.29 12.44
N PRO A 160 -0.39 -5.31 12.56
CA PRO A 160 -0.12 -6.64 12.01
C PRO A 160 0.17 -6.59 10.51
N LYS A 161 1.21 -7.31 10.06
CA LYS A 161 1.55 -7.40 8.64
C LYS A 161 0.40 -7.84 7.73
N PRO A 162 -0.47 -8.81 8.12
CA PRO A 162 -1.65 -9.14 7.31
C PRO A 162 -2.56 -7.94 7.06
N LEU A 163 -2.76 -7.10 8.08
CA LEU A 163 -3.55 -5.87 7.94
C LEU A 163 -2.82 -4.85 7.06
N VAL A 164 -1.49 -4.68 7.21
CA VAL A 164 -0.71 -3.79 6.33
C VAL A 164 -0.83 -4.22 4.85
N LYS A 165 -0.80 -5.52 4.55
CA LYS A 165 -1.03 -6.04 3.19
C LYS A 165 -2.41 -5.69 2.66
N ILE A 166 -3.44 -5.77 3.50
CA ILE A 166 -4.81 -5.39 3.13
C ILE A 166 -4.90 -3.89 2.83
N LEU A 167 -4.30 -3.05 3.67
CA LEU A 167 -4.27 -1.60 3.46
C LEU A 167 -3.54 -1.22 2.16
N ILE A 168 -2.43 -1.89 1.86
CA ILE A 168 -1.74 -1.79 0.56
C ILE A 168 -2.69 -2.15 -0.58
N SER A 169 -3.36 -3.30 -0.52
CA SER A 169 -4.26 -3.73 -1.59
C SER A 169 -5.42 -2.76 -1.83
N PHE A 170 -5.93 -2.12 -0.77
CA PHE A 170 -6.92 -1.05 -0.92
C PHE A 170 -6.33 0.19 -1.58
N TYR A 171 -5.17 0.65 -1.13
CA TYR A 171 -4.51 1.82 -1.71
C TYR A 171 -4.17 1.60 -3.19
N GLU A 172 -3.80 0.38 -3.56
CA GLU A 172 -3.44 0.01 -4.93
C GLU A 172 -4.64 -0.27 -5.84
N MET A 173 -5.88 -0.13 -5.35
CA MET A 173 -7.07 -0.25 -6.21
C MET A 173 -7.04 0.75 -7.37
N ASP A 174 -6.43 1.93 -7.19
CA ASP A 174 -6.28 2.90 -8.29
C ASP A 174 -5.38 2.36 -9.43
N LEU A 175 -4.40 1.51 -9.13
CA LEU A 175 -3.62 0.83 -10.18
C LEU A 175 -4.48 -0.17 -10.98
N LEU A 176 -5.52 -0.73 -10.35
CA LEU A 176 -6.47 -1.60 -11.02
C LEU A 176 -7.41 -0.81 -11.94
N VAL A 177 -7.74 0.43 -11.62
CA VAL A 177 -8.53 1.30 -12.52
C VAL A 177 -7.85 1.37 -13.88
N PHE A 178 -6.56 1.74 -13.92
CA PHE A 178 -5.78 1.78 -15.16
C PHE A 178 -5.75 0.42 -15.89
N LYS A 179 -5.60 -0.68 -15.13
CA LYS A 179 -5.60 -2.04 -15.70
C LYS A 179 -6.94 -2.38 -16.36
N TYR A 180 -8.05 -1.98 -15.75
CA TYR A 180 -9.39 -2.22 -16.27
C TYR A 180 -9.72 -1.35 -17.49
N GLU A 181 -9.28 -0.09 -17.50
CA GLU A 181 -9.45 0.80 -18.65
C GLU A 181 -8.65 0.31 -19.86
N GLU A 182 -7.35 0.05 -19.67
CA GLU A 182 -6.42 -0.14 -20.79
C GLU A 182 -6.24 -1.62 -21.19
N ALA A 183 -6.17 -2.54 -20.22
CA ALA A 183 -5.85 -3.94 -20.51
C ALA A 183 -7.08 -4.83 -20.67
N PHE A 184 -8.14 -4.56 -19.90
CA PHE A 184 -9.40 -5.31 -19.99
C PHE A 184 -10.47 -4.61 -20.84
N GLU A 185 -10.29 -3.31 -21.14
CA GLU A 185 -11.25 -2.49 -21.90
C GLU A 185 -12.66 -2.48 -21.25
N MET A 186 -12.72 -2.42 -19.92
CA MET A 186 -13.93 -2.51 -19.09
C MET A 186 -14.20 -1.20 -18.32
N GLN A 187 -14.57 -0.13 -19.03
CA GLN A 187 -14.77 1.20 -18.43
C GLN A 187 -15.76 1.21 -17.26
N GLU A 188 -16.92 0.57 -17.39
CA GLU A 188 -17.93 0.55 -16.32
C GLU A 188 -17.40 -0.08 -15.03
N GLU A 189 -16.50 -1.06 -15.13
CA GLU A 189 -15.88 -1.67 -13.94
C GLU A 189 -14.74 -0.81 -13.40
N ALA A 190 -13.98 -0.13 -14.27
CA ALA A 190 -12.98 0.84 -13.84
C ALA A 190 -13.60 1.97 -13.01
N ASP A 191 -14.72 2.53 -13.47
CA ASP A 191 -15.45 3.60 -12.77
C ASP A 191 -15.89 3.14 -11.37
N LYS A 192 -16.40 1.91 -11.24
CA LYS A 192 -16.79 1.34 -9.94
C LYS A 192 -15.60 1.13 -9.00
N ILE A 193 -14.48 0.63 -9.53
CA ILE A 193 -13.26 0.42 -8.74
C ILE A 193 -12.74 1.77 -8.26
N TYR A 194 -12.79 2.82 -9.09
CA TYR A 194 -12.39 4.17 -8.73
C TYR A 194 -13.28 4.74 -7.62
N ASP A 195 -14.61 4.64 -7.74
CA ASP A 195 -15.56 5.07 -6.71
C ASP A 195 -15.32 4.36 -5.37
N ALA A 196 -15.00 3.06 -5.42
CA ALA A 196 -14.66 2.27 -4.23
C ALA A 196 -13.31 2.67 -3.62
N TYR A 197 -12.30 2.91 -4.46
CA TYR A 197 -10.99 3.40 -4.05
C TYR A 197 -11.11 4.74 -3.31
N GLU A 198 -11.81 5.73 -3.87
CA GLU A 198 -11.97 7.06 -3.26
C GLU A 198 -12.58 6.99 -1.86
N ARG A 199 -13.60 6.14 -1.68
CA ARG A 199 -14.22 5.92 -0.36
C ARG A 199 -13.26 5.33 0.65
N VAL A 200 -12.41 4.38 0.24
CA VAL A 200 -11.42 3.79 1.13
C VAL A 200 -10.29 4.76 1.42
N PHE A 201 -9.82 5.49 0.40
CA PHE A 201 -8.79 6.51 0.50
C PHE A 201 -9.19 7.60 1.51
N GLU A 202 -10.42 8.12 1.43
CA GLU A 202 -10.95 9.09 2.41
C GLU A 202 -10.94 8.54 3.84
N LEU A 203 -11.11 7.23 4.03
CA LEU A 203 -11.10 6.61 5.35
C LEU A 203 -9.68 6.41 5.90
N ILE A 204 -8.74 5.91 5.07
CA ILE A 204 -7.43 5.44 5.56
C ILE A 204 -6.28 6.43 5.37
N ALA A 205 -6.45 7.42 4.50
CA ALA A 205 -5.43 8.41 4.13
C ALA A 205 -5.94 9.86 4.08
N GLY A 206 -7.26 10.08 4.07
CA GLY A 206 -7.93 11.40 4.10
C GLY A 206 -8.06 12.00 5.50
#